data_AF-A0AAV0N4V5-F1
#
_entry.id   AF-A0AAV0N4V5-F1
#
_cell.length_a   1.000
_cell.length_b   1.000
_cell.length_c   1.000
_cell.angle_alpha   90.00
_cell.angle_beta   90.00
_cell.angle_gamma   90.00
#
_symmetry.space_group_name_H-M   'P 1'
#
loop_
_entity.id
_entity.type
_entity.pdbx_description
1 polymer ?
#
loop_
_entity_poly.entity_id
_entity_poly.type
_entity_poly.pdbx_seq_one_letter_code
_entity_poly.pdbx_strand_id
1 'polypeptide(L)'
;MCTHVQYFCTSQLHTTITVDEPAPGLKAIFSFKVPDPRSGKMELQYKHEYAAVTSSIGLTANPIVNFSGVVGSDALGLGADVSFDTKTGNFTKCNAALTYANADLVGALSLNNKGDSLVASYHHYVNTFTAIGAEVAHSFSSNKNSITVGTQHAWDPLTSVKLRLNNSGRANALIQHEWRPKSFFTVTGEVESKNIEKSAKVGLSLALKP
;
A
#
# COMPACT_ATOMS: atom_id res chain seq x y z
N MET A 1 5.42 -23.10 -0.28
CA MET A 1 6.29 -22.30 0.60
C MET A 1 7.15 -21.39 -0.29
N CYS A 2 6.95 -20.08 -0.23
CA CYS A 2 7.76 -19.10 -0.96
C CYS A 2 8.55 -18.26 0.03
N THR A 3 9.87 -18.22 -0.12
CA THR A 3 10.76 -17.40 0.70
C THR A 3 11.19 -16.20 -0.13
N HIS A 4 10.88 -15.00 0.32
CA HIS A 4 11.32 -13.75 -0.30
C HIS A 4 12.32 -13.07 0.62
N VAL A 5 13.54 -12.84 0.13
CA VAL A 5 14.61 -12.16 0.88
C VAL A 5 14.87 -10.82 0.21
N GLN A 6 14.77 -9.74 0.98
CA GLN A 6 15.12 -8.39 0.52
C GLN A 6 16.39 -7.94 1.21
N TYR A 7 17.38 -7.55 0.40
CA TYR A 7 18.64 -6.98 0.88
C TYR A 7 18.56 -5.45 0.82
N PHE A 8 18.80 -4.79 1.95
CA PHE A 8 19.00 -3.35 2.00
C PHE A 8 20.49 -3.07 2.20
N CYS A 9 21.03 -2.06 1.49
CA CYS A 9 22.46 -1.68 1.54
C CYS A 9 22.93 -1.13 2.91
N THR A 10 22.11 -1.25 3.95
CA THR A 10 22.35 -0.83 5.34
C THR A 10 22.66 -2.00 6.29
N SER A 11 23.17 -3.12 5.78
CA SER A 11 23.49 -4.34 6.57
C SER A 11 22.29 -4.95 7.32
N GLN A 12 21.07 -4.74 6.81
CA GLN A 12 19.85 -5.33 7.35
C GLN A 12 19.29 -6.34 6.35
N LEU A 13 19.21 -7.59 6.77
CA LEU A 13 18.60 -8.67 6.00
C LEU A 13 17.14 -8.79 6.41
N HIS A 14 16.20 -8.56 5.47
CA HIS A 14 14.79 -8.82 5.73
C HIS A 14 14.39 -10.15 5.09
N THR A 15 14.03 -11.11 5.93
CA THR A 15 13.58 -12.43 5.49
C THR A 15 12.09 -12.54 5.71
N THR A 16 11.34 -12.86 4.65
CA THR A 16 9.91 -13.14 4.72
C THR A 16 9.65 -14.55 4.22
N ILE A 17 9.11 -15.39 5.09
CA ILE A 17 8.68 -16.75 4.81
C ILE A 17 7.17 -16.72 4.64
N THR A 18 6.69 -17.06 3.44
CA THR A 18 5.26 -17.14 3.14
C THR A 18 4.85 -18.60 2.96
N VAL A 19 3.87 -19.01 3.75
CA VAL A 19 3.17 -20.30 3.64
C VAL A 19 1.80 -20.01 3.05
N ASP A 20 1.68 -20.19 1.74
CA ASP A 20 0.38 -20.16 1.05
C ASP A 20 -0.38 -21.47 1.30
N GLU A 21 -1.67 -21.34 1.55
CA GLU A 21 -2.66 -22.43 1.65
C GLU A 21 -2.37 -23.56 2.65
N PRO A 22 -2.09 -23.29 3.95
CA PRO A 22 -2.17 -24.32 4.98
C PRO A 22 -3.61 -24.85 5.18
N ALA A 23 -4.61 -24.08 4.74
CA ALA A 23 -6.02 -24.46 4.58
C ALA A 23 -6.63 -23.61 3.45
N PRO A 24 -7.78 -23.99 2.84
CA PRO A 24 -8.39 -23.22 1.76
C PRO A 24 -8.63 -21.75 2.16
N GLY A 25 -8.02 -20.82 1.41
CA GLY A 25 -8.13 -19.38 1.65
C GLY A 25 -7.25 -18.84 2.78
N LEU A 26 -6.46 -19.67 3.47
CA LEU A 26 -5.55 -19.22 4.52
C LEU A 26 -4.14 -18.97 3.95
N LYS A 27 -3.45 -17.97 4.47
CA LYS A 27 -2.07 -17.64 4.15
C LYS A 27 -1.36 -17.17 5.42
N ALA A 28 -0.25 -17.80 5.76
CA ALA A 28 0.57 -17.44 6.91
C ALA A 28 1.87 -16.81 6.43
N ILE A 29 2.25 -15.68 7.01
CA ILE A 29 3.46 -14.94 6.67
C ILE A 29 4.26 -14.71 7.95
N PHE A 30 5.51 -15.17 7.94
CA PHE A 30 6.47 -14.93 9.00
C PHE A 30 7.57 -14.04 8.46
N SER A 31 7.79 -12.88 9.08
CA SER A 31 8.88 -11.98 8.69
C SER A 31 9.78 -11.66 9.87
N PHE A 32 11.08 -11.55 9.60
CA PHE A 32 12.08 -11.15 10.59
C PHE A 32 13.21 -10.37 9.90
N LYS A 33 13.88 -9.50 10.64
CA LYS A 33 15.07 -8.78 10.20
C LYS A 33 16.28 -9.32 10.96
N VAL A 34 17.39 -9.54 10.27
CA VAL A 34 18.67 -9.94 10.85
C VAL A 34 19.64 -8.77 10.66
N PRO A 35 20.41 -8.36 11.70
CA PRO A 35 20.65 -9.05 12.97
C PRO A 35 19.71 -8.72 14.14
N ASP A 36 18.64 -7.95 13.96
CA ASP A 36 17.72 -7.58 15.05
C ASP A 36 16.77 -8.73 15.46
N PRO A 37 17.06 -9.48 16.54
CA PRO A 37 16.29 -10.67 16.91
C PRO A 37 14.88 -10.34 17.39
N ARG A 38 14.59 -9.06 17.66
CA ARG A 38 13.30 -8.56 18.18
C ARG A 38 12.39 -8.03 17.08
N SER A 39 12.73 -8.25 15.82
CA SER A 39 11.97 -7.74 14.66
C SER A 39 11.01 -8.75 14.06
N GLY A 40 10.82 -9.91 14.71
CA GLY A 40 9.91 -10.94 14.24
C GLY A 40 8.48 -10.43 14.17
N LYS A 41 7.75 -10.82 13.14
CA LYS A 41 6.32 -10.55 12.95
C LYS A 41 5.68 -11.76 12.32
N MET A 42 4.55 -12.17 12.88
CA MET A 42 3.69 -13.20 12.33
C MET A 42 2.41 -12.54 11.82
N GLU A 43 1.99 -12.90 10.62
CA GLU A 43 0.72 -12.49 10.01
C GLU A 43 -0.03 -13.71 9.51
N LEU A 44 -1.34 -13.70 9.71
CA LEU A 44 -2.30 -14.71 9.29
C LEU A 44 -3.37 -13.99 8.49
N GLN A 45 -3.52 -14.35 7.22
CA GLN A 45 -4.50 -13.80 6.30
C GLN A 45 -5.46 -14.91 5.90
N TYR A 46 -6.74 -14.72 6.17
CA TYR A 46 -7.81 -15.61 5.74
C TYR A 46 -8.67 -14.86 4.73
N LYS A 47 -8.75 -15.37 3.51
CA LYS A 47 -9.56 -14.84 2.42
C LYS A 47 -10.64 -15.85 2.06
N HIS A 48 -11.87 -15.40 2.20
CA HIS A 48 -13.08 -16.03 1.72
C HIS A 48 -13.67 -15.19 0.58
N GLU A 49 -14.63 -15.73 -0.16
CA GLU A 49 -15.19 -15.10 -1.37
C GLU A 49 -15.71 -13.67 -1.13
N TYR A 50 -16.33 -13.43 0.04
CA TYR A 50 -16.93 -12.15 0.42
C TYR A 50 -16.34 -11.55 1.70
N ALA A 51 -15.31 -12.17 2.28
CA ALA A 51 -14.72 -11.72 3.54
C ALA A 51 -13.21 -11.98 3.55
N ALA A 52 -12.44 -11.01 4.00
CA ALA A 52 -11.02 -11.16 4.25
C ALA A 52 -10.71 -10.71 5.67
N VAL A 53 -10.05 -11.57 6.45
CA VAL A 53 -9.61 -11.28 7.81
C VAL A 53 -8.11 -11.41 7.85
N THR A 54 -7.43 -10.41 8.39
CA THR A 54 -5.99 -10.43 8.60
C THR A 54 -5.68 -10.15 10.06
N SER A 55 -4.91 -11.02 10.67
CA SER A 55 -4.39 -10.84 12.03
C SER A 55 -2.87 -10.83 11.96
N SER A 56 -2.21 -9.92 12.68
CA SER A 56 -0.76 -9.93 12.80
C SER A 56 -0.31 -9.60 14.21
N ILE A 57 0.83 -10.15 14.61
CA ILE A 57 1.45 -9.93 15.91
C ILE A 57 2.95 -9.73 15.73
N GLY A 58 3.48 -8.67 16.36
CA GLY A 58 4.93 -8.50 16.49
C GLY A 58 5.49 -9.45 17.55
N LEU A 59 6.49 -10.26 17.20
CA LEU A 59 7.21 -11.16 18.10
C LEU A 59 8.33 -10.39 18.83
N THR A 60 7.94 -9.35 19.56
CA THR A 60 8.85 -8.47 20.32
C THR A 60 8.46 -8.49 21.80
N ALA A 61 9.29 -7.92 22.68
CA ALA A 61 8.98 -7.82 24.11
C ALA A 61 7.69 -7.03 24.40
N ASN A 62 7.29 -6.14 23.48
CA ASN A 62 6.03 -5.39 23.53
C ASN A 62 5.27 -5.65 22.23
N PRO A 63 4.53 -6.77 22.12
CA PRO A 63 3.84 -7.12 20.90
C PRO A 63 2.76 -6.08 20.54
N ILE A 64 2.77 -5.62 19.30
CA ILE A 64 1.62 -4.90 18.73
C ILE A 64 0.81 -5.91 17.94
N VAL A 65 -0.45 -6.06 18.32
CA VAL A 65 -1.41 -6.91 17.63
C VAL A 65 -2.20 -6.03 16.66
N ASN A 66 -2.25 -6.41 15.39
CA ASN A 66 -3.11 -5.76 14.41
C ASN A 66 -4.16 -6.74 13.93
N PHE A 67 -5.38 -6.28 13.80
CA PHE A 67 -6.50 -7.04 13.29
C PHE A 67 -7.23 -6.20 12.27
N SER A 68 -7.39 -6.71 11.06
CA SER A 68 -8.22 -6.13 10.02
C SER A 68 -9.24 -7.15 9.52
N GLY A 69 -10.41 -6.64 9.18
CA GLY A 69 -11.48 -7.40 8.59
C GLY A 69 -12.11 -6.59 7.48
N VAL A 70 -12.36 -7.21 6.34
CA VAL A 70 -13.08 -6.65 5.21
C VAL A 70 -14.19 -7.61 4.86
N VAL A 71 -15.40 -7.09 4.69
CA VAL A 71 -16.56 -7.84 4.22
C VAL A 71 -17.18 -7.07 3.06
N GLY A 72 -17.55 -7.76 1.99
CA GLY A 72 -18.03 -7.09 0.80
C GLY A 72 -18.66 -8.02 -0.22
N SER A 73 -19.18 -7.41 -1.26
CA SER A 73 -19.70 -8.02 -2.48
C SER A 73 -18.87 -7.54 -3.67
N ASP A 74 -19.24 -7.92 -4.88
CA ASP A 74 -18.52 -7.55 -6.11
C ASP A 74 -18.37 -6.03 -6.30
N ALA A 75 -19.32 -5.24 -5.78
CA ALA A 75 -19.33 -3.80 -5.96
C ALA A 75 -19.07 -2.98 -4.68
N LEU A 76 -19.32 -3.51 -3.49
CA LEU A 76 -19.20 -2.77 -2.23
C LEU A 76 -18.38 -3.56 -1.21
N GLY A 77 -17.43 -2.92 -0.55
CA GLY A 77 -16.63 -3.50 0.53
C GLY A 77 -16.57 -2.58 1.74
N LEU A 78 -16.73 -3.14 2.92
CA LEU A 78 -16.59 -2.49 4.21
C LEU A 78 -15.42 -3.13 4.95
N GLY A 79 -14.46 -2.31 5.36
CA GLY A 79 -13.27 -2.73 6.07
C GLY A 79 -13.08 -2.00 7.39
N ALA A 80 -12.49 -2.68 8.36
CA ALA A 80 -11.99 -2.08 9.58
C ALA A 80 -10.59 -2.62 9.86
N ASP A 81 -9.74 -1.78 10.44
CA ASP A 81 -8.37 -2.13 10.85
C ASP A 81 -8.09 -1.53 12.21
N VAL A 82 -7.70 -2.38 13.17
CA VAL A 82 -7.42 -2.00 14.55
C VAL A 82 -6.05 -2.50 14.97
N SER A 83 -5.33 -1.69 15.73
CA SER A 83 -4.03 -2.05 16.30
C SER A 83 -4.06 -1.83 17.80
N PHE A 84 -3.58 -2.81 18.55
CA PHE A 84 -3.50 -2.82 20.00
C PHE A 84 -2.04 -2.95 20.45
N ASP A 85 -1.59 -2.04 21.30
CA ASP A 85 -0.27 -2.07 21.92
C ASP A 85 -0.37 -2.67 23.33
N THR A 86 0.22 -3.85 23.54
CA THR A 86 0.17 -4.54 24.82
C THR A 86 0.98 -3.86 25.92
N LYS A 87 1.92 -2.97 25.59
CA LYS A 87 2.70 -2.23 26.58
C LYS A 87 1.87 -1.17 27.27
N THR A 88 1.10 -0.43 26.47
CA THR A 88 0.27 0.69 26.95
C THR A 88 -1.15 0.27 27.27
N GLY A 89 -1.56 -0.93 26.85
CA GLY A 89 -2.93 -1.42 26.99
C GLY A 89 -3.94 -0.64 26.16
N ASN A 90 -3.48 0.09 25.14
CA ASN A 90 -4.29 1.02 24.37
C ASN A 90 -4.36 0.62 22.89
N PHE A 91 -5.49 0.96 22.26
CA PHE A 91 -5.60 0.93 20.81
C PHE A 91 -4.75 2.04 20.22
N THR A 92 -3.77 1.71 19.39
CA THR A 92 -2.90 2.68 18.71
C THR A 92 -3.50 3.13 17.38
N LYS A 93 -4.24 2.23 16.71
CA LYS A 93 -4.86 2.47 15.41
C LYS A 93 -6.28 1.94 15.41
N CYS A 94 -7.18 2.71 14.80
CA CYS A 94 -8.56 2.31 14.57
C CYS A 94 -9.02 3.03 13.31
N ASN A 95 -9.11 2.27 12.21
CA ASN A 95 -9.43 2.76 10.89
C ASN A 95 -10.66 2.01 10.37
N ALA A 96 -11.46 2.71 9.58
CA ALA A 96 -12.59 2.13 8.85
C ALA A 96 -12.48 2.54 7.38
N ALA A 97 -12.91 1.68 6.48
CA ALA A 97 -12.90 1.94 5.05
C ALA A 97 -14.21 1.42 4.42
N LEU A 98 -14.73 2.17 3.47
CA LEU A 98 -15.81 1.79 2.57
C LEU A 98 -15.26 1.94 1.15
N THR A 99 -15.35 0.88 0.36
CA THR A 99 -14.93 0.87 -1.03
C THR A 99 -16.14 0.54 -1.89
N TYR A 100 -16.31 1.28 -2.97
CA TYR A 100 -17.24 0.99 -4.03
C TYR A 100 -16.45 0.77 -5.32
N ALA A 101 -16.54 -0.42 -5.90
CA ALA A 101 -15.90 -0.77 -7.16
C ALA A 101 -16.97 -1.07 -8.22
N ASN A 102 -16.74 -0.59 -9.42
CA ASN A 102 -17.52 -0.88 -10.61
C ASN A 102 -16.54 -1.11 -11.78
N ALA A 103 -17.04 -1.54 -12.94
CA ALA A 103 -16.16 -1.90 -14.06
C ALA A 103 -15.22 -0.75 -14.49
N ASP A 104 -15.75 0.48 -14.50
CA ASP A 104 -15.01 1.66 -14.98
C ASP A 104 -14.57 2.61 -13.85
N LEU A 105 -14.93 2.33 -12.59
CA LEU A 105 -14.81 3.30 -11.51
C LEU A 105 -14.63 2.63 -10.15
N VAL A 106 -13.70 3.14 -9.35
CA VAL A 106 -13.51 2.73 -7.97
C VAL A 106 -13.47 3.95 -7.08
N GLY A 107 -14.45 4.09 -6.19
CA GLY A 107 -14.44 5.05 -5.11
C GLY A 107 -14.07 4.38 -3.80
N ALA A 108 -13.29 5.04 -2.95
CA ALA A 108 -13.10 4.58 -1.59
C ALA A 108 -13.14 5.75 -0.61
N LEU A 109 -13.66 5.48 0.58
CA LEU A 109 -13.73 6.41 1.69
C LEU A 109 -13.13 5.72 2.90
N SER A 110 -12.10 6.29 3.50
CA SER A 110 -11.40 5.73 4.64
C SER A 110 -11.30 6.75 5.75
N LEU A 111 -11.65 6.33 6.95
CA LEU A 111 -11.46 7.08 8.17
C LEU A 111 -10.26 6.47 8.91
N ASN A 112 -9.23 7.27 9.13
CA ASN A 112 -7.95 6.86 9.69
C ASN A 112 -7.67 7.56 11.03
N ASN A 113 -6.66 7.09 11.74
CA ASN A 113 -6.13 7.73 12.96
C ASN A 113 -7.21 7.92 14.03
N LYS A 114 -8.02 6.88 14.29
CA LYS A 114 -9.13 6.91 15.27
C LYS A 114 -10.19 7.96 14.96
N GLY A 115 -10.42 8.26 13.68
CA GLY A 115 -11.40 9.27 13.27
C GLY A 115 -10.81 10.63 12.91
N ASP A 116 -9.50 10.82 13.08
CA ASP A 116 -8.89 12.13 12.85
C ASP A 116 -8.67 12.45 11.37
N SER A 117 -8.48 11.47 10.49
CA SER A 117 -8.15 11.72 9.09
C SER A 117 -9.11 11.02 8.15
N LEU A 118 -9.93 11.79 7.44
CA LEU A 118 -10.83 11.30 6.41
C LEU A 118 -10.13 11.35 5.05
N VAL A 119 -10.13 10.24 4.33
CA VAL A 119 -9.53 10.11 3.00
C VAL A 119 -10.58 9.60 2.03
N ALA A 120 -10.89 10.37 1.00
CA ALA A 120 -11.73 9.96 -0.11
C ALA A 120 -10.86 9.81 -1.36
N SER A 121 -10.92 8.67 -2.02
CA SER A 121 -10.27 8.44 -3.30
C SER A 121 -11.30 8.07 -4.36
N TYR A 122 -10.99 8.48 -5.59
CA TYR A 122 -11.81 8.28 -6.76
C TYR A 122 -10.90 7.94 -7.92
N HIS A 123 -11.02 6.72 -8.42
CA HIS A 123 -10.30 6.23 -9.58
C HIS A 123 -11.28 5.93 -10.69
N HIS A 124 -10.96 6.35 -11.91
CA HIS A 124 -11.78 6.15 -13.09
C HIS A 124 -10.93 5.66 -14.25
N TYR A 125 -11.35 4.54 -14.84
CA TYR A 125 -10.76 3.95 -16.03
C TYR A 125 -11.47 4.55 -17.24
N VAL A 126 -10.77 5.43 -17.97
CA VAL A 126 -11.33 6.09 -19.16
C VAL A 126 -11.28 5.14 -20.35
N ASN A 127 -10.19 4.38 -20.46
CA ASN A 127 -10.03 3.29 -21.43
C ASN A 127 -8.98 2.28 -20.90
N THR A 128 -8.70 1.22 -21.66
CA THR A 128 -7.72 0.18 -21.28
C THR A 128 -6.29 0.72 -21.11
N PHE A 129 -5.98 1.87 -21.68
CA PHE A 129 -4.67 2.49 -21.65
C PHE A 129 -4.56 3.63 -20.60
N THR A 130 -5.65 4.30 -20.27
CA THR A 130 -5.68 5.54 -19.50
C THR A 130 -6.59 5.40 -18.30
N ALA A 131 -6.02 5.64 -17.13
CA ALA A 131 -6.74 5.77 -15.87
C ALA A 131 -6.43 7.13 -15.23
N ILE A 132 -7.43 7.72 -14.61
CA ILE A 132 -7.27 8.94 -13.83
C ILE A 132 -7.70 8.67 -12.39
N GLY A 133 -7.08 9.38 -11.46
CA GLY A 133 -7.37 9.24 -10.05
C GLY A 133 -7.28 10.57 -9.33
N ALA A 134 -8.14 10.77 -8.35
CA ALA A 134 -8.05 11.86 -7.40
C ALA A 134 -8.20 11.30 -5.99
N GLU A 135 -7.48 11.88 -5.05
CA GLU A 135 -7.52 11.54 -3.64
C GLU A 135 -7.55 12.84 -2.84
N VAL A 136 -8.51 12.95 -1.92
CA VAL A 136 -8.67 14.07 -1.01
C VAL A 136 -8.56 13.53 0.41
N ALA A 137 -7.58 14.02 1.16
CA ALA A 137 -7.39 13.72 2.56
C ALA A 137 -7.62 14.98 3.40
N HIS A 138 -8.50 14.90 4.39
CA HIS A 138 -8.75 15.94 5.38
C HIS A 138 -8.36 15.43 6.76
N SER A 139 -7.52 16.17 7.47
CA SER A 139 -7.19 15.90 8.87
C SER A 139 -7.92 16.87 9.77
N PHE A 140 -8.80 16.38 10.64
CA PHE A 140 -9.62 17.18 11.54
C PHE A 140 -8.78 17.89 12.62
N SER A 141 -7.77 17.22 13.20
CA SER A 141 -6.89 17.80 14.24
C SER A 141 -6.06 18.97 13.73
N SER A 142 -5.51 18.87 12.52
CA SER A 142 -4.67 19.94 11.95
C SER A 142 -5.43 20.89 11.02
N ASN A 143 -6.72 20.62 10.75
CA ASN A 143 -7.55 21.32 9.79
C ASN A 143 -6.85 21.57 8.44
N LYS A 144 -6.16 20.54 7.94
CA LYS A 144 -5.41 20.58 6.68
C LYS A 144 -6.03 19.65 5.66
N ASN A 145 -6.08 20.13 4.42
CA ASN A 145 -6.50 19.38 3.25
C ASN A 145 -5.29 19.04 2.40
N SER A 146 -5.14 17.77 2.04
CA SER A 146 -4.23 17.32 0.98
C SER A 146 -5.06 16.80 -0.18
N ILE A 147 -4.83 17.37 -1.35
CA ILE A 147 -5.48 16.94 -2.58
C ILE A 147 -4.39 16.41 -3.49
N THR A 148 -4.53 15.16 -3.89
CA THR A 148 -3.67 14.49 -4.84
C THR A 148 -4.48 14.20 -6.10
N VAL A 149 -3.90 14.48 -7.27
CA VAL A 149 -4.44 14.05 -8.56
C VAL A 149 -3.37 13.23 -9.26
N GLY A 150 -3.76 12.13 -9.88
CA GLY A 150 -2.87 11.27 -10.63
C GLY A 150 -3.48 10.81 -11.93
N THR A 151 -2.61 10.53 -12.88
CA THR A 151 -2.98 9.93 -14.16
C THR A 151 -2.02 8.80 -14.46
N GLN A 152 -2.54 7.76 -15.10
CA GLN A 152 -1.78 6.66 -15.64
C GLN A 152 -2.14 6.55 -17.11
N HIS A 153 -1.13 6.42 -17.96
CA HIS A 153 -1.30 6.24 -19.39
C HIS A 153 -0.32 5.18 -19.89
N ALA A 154 -0.82 4.12 -20.50
CA ALA A 154 -0.06 3.12 -21.22
C ALA A 154 0.18 3.66 -22.64
N TRP A 155 1.44 3.95 -22.94
CA TRP A 155 1.86 4.40 -24.27
C TRP A 155 1.86 3.24 -25.27
N ASP A 156 2.22 2.06 -24.78
CA ASP A 156 2.28 0.80 -25.50
C ASP A 156 1.94 -0.32 -24.48
N PRO A 157 1.42 -1.50 -24.89
CA PRO A 157 1.37 -2.68 -24.04
C PRO A 157 2.61 -2.92 -23.15
N LEU A 158 3.80 -2.51 -23.61
CA LEU A 158 5.05 -2.65 -22.84
C LEU A 158 5.44 -1.42 -22.02
N THR A 159 4.84 -0.24 -22.22
CA THR A 159 5.28 1.00 -21.55
C THR A 159 4.13 1.73 -20.89
N SER A 160 4.24 1.98 -19.59
CA SER A 160 3.28 2.78 -18.83
C SER A 160 3.95 3.99 -18.17
N VAL A 161 3.22 5.09 -18.18
CA VAL A 161 3.59 6.35 -17.55
C VAL A 161 2.57 6.65 -16.47
N LYS A 162 3.03 7.04 -15.29
CA LYS A 162 2.19 7.48 -14.17
C LYS A 162 2.66 8.83 -13.70
N LEU A 163 1.73 9.75 -13.53
CA LEU A 163 1.96 11.08 -12.99
C LEU A 163 1.10 11.24 -11.75
N ARG A 164 1.65 11.87 -10.72
CA ARG A 164 0.94 12.19 -9.48
C ARG A 164 1.36 13.57 -9.01
N LEU A 165 0.39 14.43 -8.79
CA LEU A 165 0.55 15.81 -8.32
C LEU A 165 -0.17 15.96 -6.98
N ASN A 166 0.42 16.69 -6.04
CA ASN A 166 -0.19 17.01 -4.75
C ASN A 166 -0.21 18.53 -4.55
N ASN A 167 -1.24 19.05 -3.88
CA ASN A 167 -1.41 20.47 -3.53
C ASN A 167 -0.26 21.06 -2.70
N SER A 168 0.58 20.21 -2.09
CA SER A 168 1.78 20.63 -1.38
C SER A 168 2.93 21.08 -2.31
N GLY A 169 2.76 20.93 -3.62
CA GLY A 169 3.77 21.26 -4.63
C GLY A 169 4.65 20.07 -5.03
N ARG A 170 4.26 18.85 -4.68
CA ARG A 170 5.03 17.63 -4.96
C ARG A 170 4.52 16.97 -6.23
N ALA A 171 5.37 16.88 -7.22
CA ALA A 171 5.11 16.21 -8.49
C ALA A 171 5.94 14.94 -8.58
N ASN A 172 5.29 13.83 -8.87
CA ASN A 172 5.92 12.53 -9.08
C ASN A 172 5.61 12.06 -10.50
N ALA A 173 6.63 11.54 -11.17
CA ALA A 173 6.52 10.88 -12.45
C ALA A 173 7.17 9.49 -12.34
N LEU A 174 6.54 8.51 -12.96
CA LEU A 174 7.04 7.14 -13.05
C LEU A 174 6.86 6.66 -14.48
N ILE A 175 7.92 6.11 -15.06
CA ILE A 175 7.90 5.44 -16.35
C ILE A 175 8.33 4.00 -16.10
N GLN A 176 7.49 3.06 -16.49
CA GLN A 176 7.77 1.63 -16.39
C GLN A 176 7.71 1.01 -17.79
N HIS A 177 8.79 0.35 -18.18
CA HIS A 177 8.96 -0.31 -19.46
C HIS A 177 9.26 -1.80 -19.27
N GLU A 178 8.47 -2.65 -19.90
CA GLU A 178 8.68 -4.09 -19.96
C GLU A 178 9.58 -4.42 -21.15
N TRP A 179 10.84 -4.70 -20.87
CA TRP A 179 11.84 -5.01 -21.90
C TRP A 179 11.92 -6.51 -22.25
N ARG A 180 11.45 -7.38 -21.34
CA ARG A 180 11.26 -8.83 -21.54
C ARG A 180 10.02 -9.28 -20.77
N PRO A 181 9.36 -10.38 -21.17
CA PRO A 181 8.20 -10.89 -20.47
C PRO A 181 8.44 -10.99 -18.95
N LYS A 182 7.62 -10.28 -18.17
CA LYS A 182 7.68 -10.24 -16.69
C LYS A 182 8.96 -9.59 -16.11
N SER A 183 9.75 -8.89 -16.92
CA SER A 183 10.91 -8.10 -16.48
C SER A 183 10.71 -6.63 -16.78
N PHE A 184 10.80 -5.79 -15.74
CA PHE A 184 10.42 -4.38 -15.80
C PHE A 184 11.59 -3.48 -15.45
N PHE A 185 11.77 -2.45 -16.26
CA PHE A 185 12.62 -1.31 -15.98
C PHE A 185 11.74 -0.14 -15.56
N THR A 186 11.97 0.42 -14.38
CA THR A 186 11.18 1.54 -13.87
C THR A 186 12.09 2.71 -13.50
N VAL A 187 11.77 3.88 -14.01
CA VAL A 187 12.39 5.15 -13.67
C VAL A 187 11.36 6.00 -12.96
N THR A 188 11.74 6.56 -11.81
CA THR A 188 10.89 7.47 -11.03
C THR A 188 11.60 8.80 -10.85
N GLY A 189 10.84 9.88 -10.92
CA GLY A 189 11.28 11.24 -10.64
C GLY A 189 10.30 11.88 -9.67
N GLU A 190 10.81 12.51 -8.64
CA GLU A 190 10.05 13.30 -7.69
C GLU A 190 10.66 14.70 -7.63
N VAL A 191 9.81 15.73 -7.77
CA VAL A 191 10.22 17.13 -7.71
C VAL A 191 9.26 17.87 -6.77
N GLU A 192 9.81 18.62 -5.83
CA GLU A 192 9.04 19.53 -4.99
C GLU A 192 9.21 20.96 -5.50
N SER A 193 8.12 21.55 -5.98
CA SER A 193 8.10 22.88 -6.61
C SER A 193 8.56 24.00 -5.68
N LYS A 194 8.44 23.81 -4.36
CA LYS A 194 8.94 24.76 -3.36
C LYS A 194 10.46 24.77 -3.23
N ASN A 195 11.16 23.78 -3.78
CA ASN A 195 12.62 23.66 -3.66
C ASN A 195 13.24 22.87 -4.83
N ILE A 196 12.96 23.31 -6.07
CA ILE A 196 13.29 22.58 -7.31
C ILE A 196 14.78 22.21 -7.39
N GLU A 197 15.68 23.10 -6.96
CA GLU A 197 17.13 22.89 -7.07
C GLU A 197 17.71 21.88 -6.05
N LYS A 198 17.01 21.60 -4.93
CA LYS A 198 17.50 20.72 -3.85
C LYS A 198 16.65 19.47 -3.61
N SER A 199 15.45 19.39 -4.16
CA SER A 199 14.47 18.34 -3.84
C SER A 199 14.24 17.31 -4.94
N ALA A 200 14.89 17.47 -6.10
CA ALA A 200 14.78 16.51 -7.19
C ALA A 200 15.36 15.16 -6.76
N LYS A 201 14.51 14.13 -6.68
CA LYS A 201 14.91 12.75 -6.43
C LYS A 201 14.64 11.94 -7.67
N VAL A 202 15.63 11.17 -8.08
CA VAL A 202 15.49 10.22 -9.18
C VAL A 202 15.73 8.82 -8.63
N GLY A 203 14.79 7.92 -8.88
CA GLY A 203 14.89 6.51 -8.53
C GLY A 203 14.93 5.67 -9.80
N LEU A 204 15.68 4.58 -9.75
CA LEU A 204 15.72 3.59 -10.81
C LEU A 204 15.61 2.20 -10.17
N SER A 205 14.72 1.38 -10.71
CA SER A 205 14.53 0.00 -10.26
C SER A 205 14.44 -0.94 -11.44
N LEU A 206 15.14 -2.06 -11.35
CA LEU A 206 15.10 -3.14 -12.33
C LEU A 206 14.54 -4.39 -11.66
N ALA A 207 13.41 -4.88 -12.15
CA ALA A 207 12.82 -6.14 -11.73
C ALA A 207 13.05 -7.19 -12.82
N LEU A 208 13.76 -8.25 -12.47
CA LEU A 208 14.08 -9.35 -13.38
C LEU A 208 13.32 -10.59 -12.93
N LYS A 209 12.63 -11.24 -13.86
CA LYS A 209 12.08 -12.57 -13.64
C LYS A 209 12.86 -13.57 -14.50
N PRO A 210 13.40 -14.65 -13.90
CA PRO A 210 14.13 -15.68 -14.64
C PRO A 210 13.23 -16.44 -15.61
#